data_AF-A0A1D1VJQ6-F1
#
_entry.id   AF-A0A1D1VJQ6-F1
#
_cell.length_a   1.000
_cell.length_b   1.000
_cell.length_c   1.000
_cell.angle_alpha   90.00
_cell.angle_beta   90.00
_cell.angle_gamma   90.00
#
_symmetry.space_group_name_H-M   'P 1'
#
loop_
_entity.id
_entity.type
_entity.pdbx_description
1 polymer ?
#
loop_
_entity_poly.entity_id
_entity_poly.type
_entity_poly.pdbx_seq_one_letter_code
_entity_poly.pdbx_strand_id
1 'polypeptide(L)'
;MQLEHHKPANAAVADVWVLQEIEPPIEFSDLSGSSSAQPLTANHVCATPLINHKEFPLASSNQEASNLPAQSSLIPIHDLASPFMGILRVGGLYFELEDGVPQTRKRKNMSSHLLQREVRNGPYHAGKPKRKSIMSRMFLRGSKPSESLSFSVCSFSLIIAVIDDARLIYAFYALWAAGQLTSLAFVVDNLVTIIWAMQCLVVHCILMSMCYQRRFAELFDAWEDLRTIYPDPPNAFRTPKFNFNQRFRSKQKLLIIIAFLALTLNCYSLIGPLLIPLDVYKDFQEYIMFPFSVDNIVVKLLIVTAFVFRSFDYVFAATLFLLLSDAIVLQFTQFYRSLAVQISKEGVMADTSMLEWYRLKHTKLCSLVERVDAIFSPYVLIGLASGMFGLLAQVYVIYDFLKRGDMGVITVLSYVYFCLLNLAQVLVILWCGSKVNVAALLPLSKLYEIDQRSLSVQEIQHLTVFLQKLSGCQTGYTALGIFTIDMTTILSLAGFYFTYQILLFQMRNDSSLDTRLANIALPPDILAGLRAFLNTTMQQQNAAYAADGTLLPADDMFNGPNDTSSQP
;
A
#
# COMPACT_ATOMS: atom_id res chain seq x y z
N MET A 1 -57.44 4.00 -0.84
CA MET A 1 -57.58 4.82 -2.06
C MET A 1 -56.20 5.35 -2.41
N GLN A 2 -55.77 5.11 -3.65
CA GLN A 2 -54.52 5.52 -4.31
C GLN A 2 -53.20 4.96 -3.74
N LEU A 3 -52.84 3.77 -4.23
CA LEU A 3 -51.46 3.31 -4.39
C LEU A 3 -50.89 3.99 -5.65
N GLU A 4 -49.84 4.79 -5.50
CA GLU A 4 -48.99 5.22 -6.62
C GLU A 4 -47.83 4.25 -6.79
N HIS A 5 -47.77 3.64 -7.97
CA HIS A 5 -46.67 2.81 -8.45
C HIS A 5 -45.46 3.67 -8.82
N HIS A 6 -44.42 3.65 -7.99
CA HIS A 6 -43.09 4.12 -8.41
C HIS A 6 -42.31 2.98 -9.07
N LYS A 7 -42.08 3.13 -10.38
CA LYS A 7 -41.07 2.39 -11.17
C LYS A 7 -39.69 2.54 -10.53
N PRO A 8 -38.91 1.47 -10.32
CA PRO A 8 -37.50 1.61 -10.01
C PRO A 8 -36.73 2.03 -11.26
N ALA A 9 -36.05 3.17 -11.16
CA ALA A 9 -35.11 3.65 -12.15
C ALA A 9 -33.82 2.82 -12.10
N ASN A 10 -33.35 2.48 -13.29
CA ASN A 10 -32.11 1.78 -13.64
C ASN A 10 -30.92 2.04 -12.69
N ALA A 11 -30.51 0.99 -11.97
CA ALA A 11 -29.18 0.86 -11.40
C ALA A 11 -28.21 0.38 -12.50
N ALA A 12 -27.73 1.32 -13.33
CA ALA A 12 -26.81 1.04 -14.43
C ALA A 12 -25.68 2.08 -14.54
N VAL A 13 -25.13 2.53 -13.40
CA VAL A 13 -24.13 3.63 -13.37
C VAL A 13 -22.79 3.24 -12.71
N ALA A 14 -22.61 2.01 -12.23
CA ALA A 14 -21.32 1.57 -11.66
C ALA A 14 -20.37 0.87 -12.65
N ASP A 15 -20.87 0.32 -13.77
CA ASP A 15 -20.05 -0.50 -14.68
C ASP A 15 -19.38 0.28 -15.83
N VAL A 16 -19.69 1.57 -16.00
CA VAL A 16 -19.21 2.35 -17.16
C VAL A 16 -17.81 2.93 -16.95
N TRP A 17 -17.37 3.16 -15.70
CA TRP A 17 -16.06 3.77 -15.44
C TRP A 17 -14.87 2.79 -15.49
N VAL A 18 -15.12 1.47 -15.46
CA VAL A 18 -14.05 0.45 -15.48
C VAL A 18 -13.60 0.10 -16.90
N LEU A 19 -14.41 0.38 -17.92
CA LEU A 19 -14.11 0.02 -19.31
C LEU A 19 -13.66 1.19 -20.19
N GLN A 20 -13.74 2.44 -19.73
CA GLN A 20 -13.54 3.59 -20.61
C GLN A 20 -12.06 4.01 -20.80
N GLU A 21 -11.12 3.47 -20.02
CA GLU A 21 -9.66 3.62 -20.25
C GLU A 21 -9.02 2.43 -21.01
N ILE A 22 -9.81 1.42 -21.35
CA ILE A 22 -9.46 0.42 -22.36
C ILE A 22 -10.16 0.88 -23.64
N GLU A 23 -9.42 1.05 -24.73
CA GLU A 23 -9.96 1.36 -26.06
C GLU A 23 -11.23 0.52 -26.36
N PRO A 24 -12.24 1.06 -27.08
CA PRO A 24 -13.59 0.51 -27.11
C PRO A 24 -13.62 -0.96 -27.56
N PRO A 25 -14.55 -1.78 -27.02
CA PRO A 25 -14.71 -3.16 -27.45
C PRO A 25 -15.21 -3.18 -28.91
N ILE A 26 -14.59 -4.05 -29.70
CA ILE A 26 -15.16 -4.51 -30.97
C ILE A 26 -16.45 -5.25 -30.59
N GLU A 27 -17.59 -4.75 -31.09
CA GLU A 27 -18.89 -5.42 -30.96
C GLU A 27 -18.81 -6.85 -31.51
N PHE A 28 -19.11 -7.83 -30.67
CA PHE A 28 -19.43 -9.20 -31.08
C PHE A 28 -20.88 -9.48 -30.70
N SER A 29 -21.73 -9.58 -31.71
CA SER A 29 -23.11 -10.03 -31.60
C SER A 29 -23.17 -11.56 -31.45
N ASP A 30 -24.10 -12.00 -30.61
CA ASP A 30 -24.80 -13.28 -30.58
C ASP A 30 -24.00 -14.58 -30.66
N LEU A 31 -23.96 -15.32 -29.55
CA LEU A 31 -24.12 -16.77 -29.52
C LEU A 31 -24.53 -17.22 -28.11
N SER A 32 -25.84 -17.31 -27.88
CA SER A 32 -26.42 -17.97 -26.71
C SER A 32 -26.42 -19.48 -26.92
N GLY A 33 -25.59 -20.20 -26.18
CA GLY A 33 -25.62 -21.66 -26.09
C GLY A 33 -25.53 -22.09 -24.63
N SER A 34 -26.61 -22.62 -24.09
CA SER A 34 -26.71 -23.14 -22.73
C SER A 34 -25.95 -24.46 -22.57
N SER A 35 -25.21 -24.63 -21.47
CA SER A 35 -24.87 -25.95 -20.96
C SER A 35 -24.62 -25.90 -19.46
N SER A 36 -25.31 -26.79 -18.76
CA SER A 36 -25.26 -27.05 -17.33
C SER A 36 -23.96 -27.76 -16.92
N ALA A 37 -23.34 -27.35 -15.82
CA ALA A 37 -22.26 -28.12 -15.18
C ALA A 37 -22.46 -28.22 -13.65
N GLN A 38 -22.36 -29.45 -13.15
CA GLN A 38 -22.31 -29.84 -11.74
C GLN A 38 -20.93 -29.53 -11.11
N PRO A 39 -20.81 -29.44 -9.76
CA PRO A 39 -19.55 -29.15 -9.12
C PRO A 39 -18.76 -30.43 -8.81
N LEU A 40 -17.48 -30.44 -9.19
CA LEU A 40 -16.47 -31.39 -8.73
C LEU A 40 -15.50 -30.64 -7.79
N THR A 41 -15.48 -31.08 -6.53
CA THR A 41 -14.51 -30.67 -5.51
C THR A 41 -13.20 -31.44 -5.72
N ALA A 42 -12.08 -30.73 -5.88
CA ALA A 42 -10.76 -31.33 -5.80
C ALA A 42 -9.76 -30.36 -5.15
N ASN A 43 -9.39 -30.67 -3.90
CA ASN A 43 -8.20 -30.13 -3.26
C ASN A 43 -6.97 -30.82 -3.88
N HIS A 44 -6.19 -30.09 -4.67
CA HIS A 44 -4.87 -30.55 -5.11
C HIS A 44 -3.80 -29.53 -4.69
N VAL A 45 -2.95 -29.95 -3.76
CA VAL A 45 -1.69 -29.30 -3.42
C VAL A 45 -0.74 -29.48 -4.61
N CYS A 46 -0.39 -28.37 -5.26
CA CYS A 46 0.50 -28.34 -6.42
C CYS A 46 1.96 -28.34 -5.93
N ALA A 47 2.62 -29.50 -6.00
CA ALA A 47 4.06 -29.59 -5.78
C ALA A 47 4.81 -29.10 -7.03
N THR A 48 5.69 -28.13 -6.85
CA THR A 48 6.53 -27.55 -7.91
C THR A 48 7.67 -28.52 -8.30
N PRO A 49 7.84 -28.90 -9.58
CA PRO A 49 9.03 -29.64 -9.98
C PRO A 49 10.21 -28.69 -10.21
N LEU A 50 11.37 -29.03 -9.65
CA LEU A 50 12.67 -28.43 -9.96
C LEU A 50 13.05 -28.76 -11.42
N ILE A 51 12.92 -27.77 -12.31
CA ILE A 51 13.34 -27.89 -13.71
C ILE A 51 14.79 -27.43 -13.83
N ASN A 52 15.67 -28.36 -14.21
CA ASN A 52 17.05 -28.07 -14.58
C ASN A 52 17.08 -27.28 -15.91
N HIS A 53 17.62 -26.06 -15.89
CA HIS A 53 17.76 -25.22 -17.08
C HIS A 53 18.80 -25.84 -18.04
N LYS A 54 18.32 -26.39 -19.16
CA LYS A 54 19.16 -26.70 -20.32
C LYS A 54 19.19 -25.47 -21.23
N GLU A 55 20.37 -24.90 -21.42
CA GLU A 55 20.59 -23.75 -22.31
C GLU A 55 20.19 -24.12 -23.75
N PHE A 56 19.34 -23.30 -24.38
CA PHE A 56 19.00 -23.44 -25.79
C PHE A 56 20.17 -22.92 -26.64
N PRO A 57 20.66 -23.68 -27.64
CA PRO A 57 21.70 -23.21 -28.54
C PRO A 57 21.14 -22.13 -29.48
N LEU A 58 21.61 -20.90 -29.31
CA LEU A 58 21.43 -19.81 -30.28
C LEU A 58 22.22 -20.15 -31.54
N ALA A 59 21.51 -20.40 -32.64
CA ALA A 59 22.09 -20.64 -33.95
C ALA A 59 22.88 -19.40 -34.41
N SER A 60 24.17 -19.60 -34.68
CA SER A 60 25.10 -18.58 -35.15
C SER A 60 24.98 -18.36 -36.67
N SER A 61 24.16 -17.41 -37.11
CA SER A 61 24.22 -16.86 -38.46
C SER A 61 25.01 -15.54 -38.45
N ASN A 62 26.30 -15.63 -38.74
CA ASN A 62 27.18 -14.47 -38.92
C ASN A 62 27.11 -14.01 -40.39
N GLN A 63 26.50 -12.84 -40.67
CA GLN A 63 26.87 -11.85 -41.72
C GLN A 63 25.63 -11.05 -42.15
N GLU A 64 25.30 -9.95 -41.44
CA GLU A 64 24.59 -8.74 -41.96
C GLU A 64 24.25 -7.72 -40.82
N ALA A 65 25.19 -7.42 -39.92
CA ALA A 65 24.90 -6.66 -38.68
C ALA A 65 25.12 -5.12 -38.76
N SER A 66 25.30 -4.51 -39.93
CA SER A 66 25.78 -3.11 -40.00
C SER A 66 24.72 -2.00 -39.99
N ASN A 67 23.42 -2.30 -40.04
CA ASN A 67 22.36 -1.27 -40.12
C ASN A 67 21.17 -1.48 -39.17
N LEU A 68 21.37 -2.10 -37.99
CA LEU A 68 20.30 -2.20 -37.00
C LEU A 68 20.02 -0.81 -36.39
N PRO A 69 18.78 -0.29 -36.49
CA PRO A 69 18.41 1.00 -35.90
C PRO A 69 18.72 0.98 -34.41
N ALA A 70 19.34 2.05 -33.92
CA ALA A 70 19.78 2.21 -32.54
C ALA A 70 18.70 1.72 -31.55
N GLN A 71 18.95 0.56 -30.91
CA GLN A 71 18.07 0.03 -29.87
C GLN A 71 17.85 1.12 -28.84
N SER A 72 16.61 1.58 -28.71
CA SER A 72 16.25 2.55 -27.68
C SER A 72 16.68 1.98 -26.33
N SER A 73 17.64 2.64 -25.68
CA SER A 73 18.22 2.15 -24.43
C SER A 73 17.11 1.85 -23.42
N LEU A 74 16.95 0.58 -23.04
CA LEU A 74 16.05 0.16 -21.97
C LEU A 74 16.46 0.91 -20.69
N ILE A 75 15.52 1.73 -20.18
CA ILE A 75 15.69 2.43 -18.91
C ILE A 75 15.31 1.44 -17.81
N PRO A 76 16.20 1.18 -16.84
CA PRO A 76 15.91 0.28 -15.73
C PRO A 76 14.68 0.71 -14.95
N ILE A 77 13.88 -0.25 -14.47
CA ILE A 77 12.66 0.07 -13.71
C ILE A 77 13.00 0.80 -12.41
N HIS A 78 14.10 0.43 -11.77
CA HIS A 78 14.60 1.13 -10.59
C HIS A 78 14.79 2.63 -10.86
N ASP A 79 15.35 3.01 -12.02
CA ASP A 79 15.54 4.42 -12.40
C ASP A 79 14.22 5.13 -12.70
N LEU A 80 13.20 4.39 -13.16
CA LEU A 80 11.84 4.91 -13.31
C LEU A 80 11.18 5.12 -11.94
N ALA A 81 11.37 4.21 -10.99
CA ALA A 81 10.80 4.27 -9.65
C ALA A 81 11.55 5.24 -8.71
N SER A 82 12.79 5.60 -9.03
CA SER A 82 13.70 6.38 -8.20
C SER A 82 13.11 7.66 -7.57
N PRO A 83 12.33 8.51 -8.30
CA PRO A 83 11.72 9.69 -7.67
C PRO A 83 10.78 9.34 -6.52
N PHE A 84 9.99 8.28 -6.68
CA PHE A 84 9.07 7.80 -5.66
C PHE A 84 9.81 7.18 -4.47
N MET A 85 10.81 6.34 -4.76
CA MET A 85 11.67 5.76 -3.71
C MET A 85 12.39 6.84 -2.91
N GLY A 86 12.83 7.93 -3.55
CA GLY A 86 13.42 9.09 -2.88
C GLY A 86 12.48 9.75 -1.88
N ILE A 87 11.19 9.88 -2.22
CA ILE A 87 10.17 10.41 -1.30
C ILE A 87 10.00 9.46 -0.10
N LEU A 88 9.92 8.14 -0.34
CA LEU A 88 9.86 7.15 0.74
C LEU A 88 11.08 7.22 1.69
N ARG A 89 12.28 7.51 1.17
CA ARG A 89 13.47 7.71 2.02
C ARG A 89 13.33 8.91 2.94
N VAL A 90 12.81 10.03 2.41
CA VAL A 90 12.63 11.27 3.19
C VAL A 90 11.63 11.07 4.32
N GLY A 91 10.55 10.32 4.09
CA GLY A 91 9.57 10.03 5.13
C GLY A 91 9.89 8.84 6.03
N GLY A 92 11.08 8.22 5.91
CA GLY A 92 11.49 7.12 6.80
C GLY A 92 10.88 5.75 6.47
N LEU A 93 10.27 5.58 5.28
CA LEU A 93 9.67 4.32 4.86
C LEU A 93 10.60 3.41 4.04
N TYR A 94 11.73 3.94 3.57
CA TYR A 94 12.65 3.19 2.71
C TYR A 94 14.11 3.54 3.01
N PHE A 95 14.96 2.53 3.02
CA PHE A 95 16.41 2.67 3.05
C PHE A 95 17.05 1.58 2.16
N GLU A 96 18.27 1.83 1.70
CA GLU A 96 19.04 0.88 0.89
C GLU A 96 20.30 0.51 1.68
N LEU A 97 20.63 -0.78 1.76
CA LEU A 97 21.85 -1.29 2.38
C LEU A 97 22.97 -1.34 1.33
N GLU A 98 24.21 -0.92 1.67
CA GLU A 98 25.33 -0.76 0.72
C GLU A 98 25.65 -2.03 -0.07
N ASP A 99 25.45 -3.19 0.57
CA ASP A 99 25.65 -4.51 -0.03
C ASP A 99 24.50 -4.99 -0.93
N GLY A 100 23.40 -4.23 -1.00
CA GLY A 100 22.17 -4.54 -1.71
C GLY A 100 22.05 -3.93 -3.10
N VAL A 101 23.02 -3.12 -3.54
CA VAL A 101 22.96 -2.51 -4.88
C VAL A 101 22.98 -3.60 -5.94
N PRO A 102 21.98 -3.64 -6.86
CA PRO A 102 21.91 -4.62 -7.95
C PRO A 102 23.25 -4.85 -8.63
N GLN A 103 23.68 -6.11 -8.74
CA GLN A 103 24.93 -6.47 -9.40
C GLN A 103 24.99 -6.01 -10.86
N THR A 104 23.83 -5.81 -11.50
CA THR A 104 23.71 -5.21 -12.84
C THR A 104 24.38 -3.84 -12.93
N ARG A 105 24.38 -3.04 -11.85
CA ARG A 105 25.10 -1.76 -11.77
C ARG A 105 26.61 -1.97 -11.68
N LYS A 106 27.09 -2.98 -10.94
CA LYS A 106 28.51 -3.38 -10.94
C LYS A 106 28.95 -3.85 -12.33
N ARG A 107 28.11 -4.57 -13.07
CA ARG A 107 28.42 -5.06 -14.42
C ARG A 107 28.56 -3.92 -15.45
N LYS A 108 27.72 -2.88 -15.37
CA LYS A 108 27.85 -1.67 -16.22
C LYS A 108 29.14 -0.90 -15.94
N ASN A 109 29.53 -0.73 -14.68
CA ASN A 109 30.77 -0.03 -14.33
C ASN A 109 32.02 -0.79 -14.82
N MET A 110 31.98 -2.12 -14.79
CA MET A 110 33.09 -2.95 -15.27
C MET A 110 33.20 -2.92 -16.80
N SER A 111 32.06 -2.92 -17.52
CA SER A 111 32.05 -2.83 -18.98
C SER A 111 32.37 -1.42 -19.50
N SER A 112 31.98 -0.36 -18.78
CA SER A 112 32.37 1.01 -19.14
C SER A 112 33.87 1.24 -18.99
N HIS A 113 34.54 0.62 -18.02
CA HIS A 113 36.00 0.69 -17.91
C HIS A 113 36.72 -0.01 -19.07
N LEU A 114 36.14 -1.06 -19.64
CA LEU A 114 36.69 -1.75 -20.81
C LEU A 114 36.44 -0.93 -22.09
N LEU A 115 35.22 -0.43 -22.30
CA LEU A 115 34.88 0.41 -23.47
C LEU A 115 35.56 1.79 -23.45
N GLN A 116 35.75 2.39 -22.27
CA GLN A 116 36.45 3.67 -22.14
C GLN A 116 37.97 3.54 -22.38
N ARG A 117 38.52 2.31 -22.32
CA ARG A 117 39.91 2.04 -22.71
C ARG A 117 40.09 1.97 -24.23
N GLU A 118 39.01 1.74 -24.99
CA GLU A 118 39.04 1.55 -26.45
C GLU A 118 38.73 2.82 -27.24
N VAL A 119 38.06 3.82 -26.64
CA VAL A 119 37.63 5.06 -27.33
C VAL A 119 38.64 6.23 -27.21
N ARG A 120 39.85 6.00 -26.68
CA ARG A 120 40.85 7.09 -26.46
C ARG A 120 41.50 7.65 -27.74
N ASN A 121 41.19 7.16 -28.94
CA ASN A 121 41.89 7.56 -30.17
C ASN A 121 41.02 8.29 -31.23
N GLY A 122 39.84 8.82 -30.88
CA GLY A 122 39.00 9.58 -31.82
C GLY A 122 38.98 11.10 -31.57
N PRO A 123 39.08 11.97 -32.61
CA PRO A 123 38.97 13.43 -32.45
C PRO A 123 37.51 13.84 -32.19
N TYR A 124 37.23 14.34 -30.98
CA TYR A 124 35.88 14.72 -30.53
C TYR A 124 35.53 16.18 -30.85
N HIS A 125 34.38 16.37 -31.53
CA HIS A 125 33.63 17.63 -31.54
C HIS A 125 32.87 17.81 -30.22
N ALA A 126 33.17 18.89 -29.49
CA ALA A 126 32.58 19.23 -28.21
C ALA A 126 31.14 19.78 -28.34
N GLY A 127 30.14 18.91 -28.18
CA GLY A 127 28.74 19.31 -28.01
C GLY A 127 28.48 19.87 -26.61
N LYS A 128 28.02 21.13 -26.51
CA LYS A 128 27.73 21.82 -25.24
C LYS A 128 26.69 21.04 -24.41
N PRO A 129 26.96 20.73 -23.13
CA PRO A 129 26.03 19.98 -22.29
C PRO A 129 24.77 20.81 -22.00
N LYS A 130 23.59 20.23 -22.28
CA LYS A 130 22.29 20.82 -21.92
C LYS A 130 22.20 21.07 -20.41
N ARG A 131 21.91 22.32 -20.04
CA ARG A 131 21.80 22.83 -18.67
C ARG A 131 20.63 22.15 -17.95
N LYS A 132 20.89 21.05 -17.23
CA LYS A 132 19.89 20.40 -16.37
C LYS A 132 19.49 21.32 -15.21
N SER A 133 18.18 21.44 -14.97
CA SER A 133 17.52 22.24 -13.91
C SER A 133 18.15 22.01 -12.52
N ILE A 134 18.29 23.09 -11.75
CA ILE A 134 18.86 23.10 -10.38
C ILE A 134 18.11 22.14 -9.43
N MET A 135 16.79 22.00 -9.60
CA MET A 135 15.98 21.08 -8.80
C MET A 135 16.38 19.61 -9.01
N SER A 136 16.81 19.26 -10.22
CA SER A 136 17.38 17.92 -10.49
C SER A 136 18.75 17.72 -9.87
N ARG A 137 19.48 18.78 -9.51
CA ARG A 137 20.77 18.64 -8.81
C ARG A 137 20.60 18.41 -7.32
N MET A 138 19.63 19.06 -6.68
CA MET A 138 19.35 18.84 -5.25
C MET A 138 18.69 17.48 -4.98
N PHE A 139 17.77 17.02 -5.83
CA PHE A 139 17.09 15.73 -5.62
C PHE A 139 17.77 14.51 -6.26
N LEU A 140 18.61 14.66 -7.31
CA LEU A 140 19.19 13.51 -8.04
C LEU A 140 20.73 13.45 -8.05
N ARG A 141 21.46 14.41 -7.45
CA ARG A 141 22.93 14.37 -7.45
C ARG A 141 23.52 14.06 -6.07
N GLY A 142 23.37 12.81 -5.66
CA GLY A 142 24.49 11.92 -5.31
C GLY A 142 25.70 12.44 -4.52
N SER A 143 25.57 13.36 -3.57
CA SER A 143 26.32 13.13 -2.33
C SER A 143 25.55 12.00 -1.67
N LYS A 144 26.07 10.77 -1.62
CA LYS A 144 25.45 9.64 -0.90
C LYS A 144 24.90 10.22 0.42
N PRO A 145 23.60 10.51 0.58
CA PRO A 145 23.10 10.72 1.93
C PRO A 145 23.43 9.38 2.58
N SER A 146 24.29 9.41 3.59
CA SER A 146 24.83 8.18 4.18
C SER A 146 23.65 7.25 4.42
N GLU A 147 23.69 6.03 3.92
CA GLU A 147 22.58 5.07 4.10
C GLU A 147 22.18 4.95 5.58
N SER A 148 23.16 5.16 6.46
CA SER A 148 23.00 5.41 7.89
C SER A 148 21.94 6.46 8.23
N LEU A 149 21.87 7.60 7.53
CA LEU A 149 20.86 8.63 7.72
C LEU A 149 19.45 8.11 7.38
N SER A 150 19.26 7.44 6.24
CA SER A 150 17.95 6.88 5.90
C SER A 150 17.51 5.81 6.89
N PHE A 151 18.45 4.96 7.34
CA PHE A 151 18.19 3.96 8.38
C PHE A 151 17.88 4.61 9.73
N SER A 152 18.60 5.67 10.11
CA SER A 152 18.35 6.44 11.33
C SER A 152 16.99 7.15 11.29
N VAL A 153 16.60 7.74 10.16
CA VAL A 153 15.28 8.37 10.00
C VAL A 153 14.17 7.32 10.11
N CYS A 154 14.31 6.16 9.46
CA CYS A 154 13.37 5.05 9.55
C CYS A 154 13.26 4.49 10.99
N SER A 155 14.39 4.31 11.66
CA SER A 155 14.41 3.85 13.06
C SER A 155 13.79 4.89 14.00
N PHE A 156 14.05 6.17 13.76
CA PHE A 156 13.49 7.27 14.53
C PHE A 156 11.98 7.38 14.36
N SER A 157 11.46 7.28 13.12
CA SER A 157 10.02 7.26 12.86
C SER A 157 9.35 6.07 13.53
N LEU A 158 9.97 4.88 13.49
CA LEU A 158 9.44 3.69 14.17
C LEU A 158 9.38 3.89 15.69
N ILE A 159 10.46 4.40 16.31
CA ILE A 159 10.50 4.64 17.76
C ILE A 159 9.42 5.65 18.17
N ILE A 160 9.25 6.74 17.42
CA ILE A 160 8.19 7.73 17.69
C ILE A 160 6.81 7.09 17.57
N ALA A 161 6.57 6.29 16.53
CA ALA A 161 5.29 5.61 16.34
C ALA A 161 4.98 4.67 17.51
N VAL A 162 5.96 3.88 17.97
CA VAL A 162 5.81 2.98 19.13
C VAL A 162 5.51 3.75 20.42
N ILE A 163 6.22 4.86 20.68
CA ILE A 163 6.00 5.68 21.87
C ILE A 163 4.58 6.27 21.85
N ASP A 164 4.14 6.81 20.72
CA ASP A 164 2.81 7.39 20.63
C ASP A 164 1.69 6.33 20.62
N ASP A 165 1.91 5.13 20.07
CA ASP A 165 0.98 4.00 20.21
C ASP A 165 0.82 3.57 21.67
N ALA A 166 1.94 3.46 22.41
CA ALA A 166 1.92 3.17 23.84
C ALA A 166 1.16 4.26 24.63
N ARG A 167 1.33 5.52 24.24
CA ARG A 167 0.56 6.65 24.79
C ARG A 167 -0.94 6.51 24.50
N LEU A 168 -1.34 6.19 23.27
CA LEU A 168 -2.75 5.99 22.91
C LEU A 168 -3.40 4.84 23.69
N ILE A 169 -2.69 3.72 23.83
CA ILE A 169 -3.16 2.59 24.65
C ILE A 169 -3.29 3.00 26.12
N TYR A 170 -2.30 3.72 26.66
CA TYR A 170 -2.34 4.20 28.04
C TYR A 170 -3.49 5.19 28.26
N ALA A 171 -3.71 6.13 27.33
CA ALA A 171 -4.81 7.09 27.39
C ALA A 171 -6.17 6.36 27.40
N PHE A 172 -6.36 5.38 26.53
CA PHE A 172 -7.57 4.56 26.51
C PHE A 172 -7.76 3.77 27.81
N TYR A 173 -6.70 3.14 28.33
CA TYR A 173 -6.74 2.45 29.61
C TYR A 173 -7.09 3.39 30.77
N ALA A 174 -6.53 4.60 30.79
CA ALA A 174 -6.80 5.60 31.81
C ALA A 174 -8.26 6.10 31.74
N LEU A 175 -8.80 6.35 30.53
CA LEU A 175 -10.22 6.69 30.33
C LEU A 175 -11.15 5.56 30.81
N TRP A 176 -10.77 4.31 30.54
CA TRP A 176 -11.49 3.13 31.01
C TRP A 176 -11.48 3.04 32.53
N ALA A 177 -10.31 3.14 33.16
CA ALA A 177 -10.14 3.05 34.60
C ALA A 177 -10.85 4.19 35.35
N ALA A 178 -10.92 5.37 34.74
CA ALA A 178 -11.63 6.53 35.28
C ALA A 178 -13.17 6.41 35.18
N GLY A 179 -13.69 5.42 34.43
CA GLY A 179 -15.13 5.31 34.15
C GLY A 179 -15.66 6.44 33.26
N GLN A 180 -14.78 7.13 32.53
CA GLN A 180 -15.14 8.24 31.64
C GLN A 180 -15.65 7.77 30.27
N LEU A 181 -15.50 6.47 29.96
CA LEU A 181 -16.08 5.82 28.78
C LEU A 181 -17.60 5.60 28.95
N THR A 182 -18.34 6.69 29.11
CA THR A 182 -19.79 6.68 29.39
C THR A 182 -20.64 6.40 28.15
N SER A 183 -20.06 6.54 26.95
CA SER A 183 -20.73 6.35 25.67
C SER A 183 -20.04 5.27 24.83
N LEU A 184 -20.81 4.34 24.27
CA LEU A 184 -20.31 3.34 23.32
C LEU A 184 -19.66 3.99 22.09
N ALA A 185 -20.20 5.10 21.58
CA ALA A 185 -19.61 5.83 20.45
C ALA A 185 -18.20 6.34 20.77
N PHE A 186 -17.97 6.78 22.02
CA PHE A 186 -16.65 7.23 22.45
C PHE A 186 -15.66 6.07 22.57
N VAL A 187 -16.10 4.92 23.09
CA VAL A 187 -15.27 3.69 23.11
C VAL A 187 -14.88 3.26 21.69
N VAL A 188 -15.87 3.25 20.79
CA VAL A 188 -15.68 2.87 19.39
C VAL A 188 -14.72 3.82 18.68
N ASP A 189 -14.86 5.14 18.89
CA ASP A 189 -13.95 6.14 18.31
C ASP A 189 -12.49 5.96 18.77
N ASN A 190 -12.27 5.79 20.07
CA ASN A 190 -10.93 5.51 20.60
C ASN A 190 -10.36 4.21 20.02
N LEU A 191 -11.18 3.17 19.90
CA LEU A 191 -10.76 1.88 19.34
C LEU A 191 -10.38 2.00 17.85
N VAL A 192 -11.14 2.77 17.06
CA VAL A 192 -10.78 3.08 15.66
C VAL A 192 -9.44 3.78 15.59
N THR A 193 -9.20 4.77 16.46
CA THR A 193 -7.94 5.52 16.51
C THR A 193 -6.75 4.60 16.84
N ILE A 194 -6.91 3.70 17.82
CA ILE A 194 -5.88 2.71 18.18
C ILE A 194 -5.63 1.73 17.03
N ILE A 195 -6.69 1.21 16.39
CA ILE A 195 -6.55 0.28 15.26
C ILE A 195 -5.85 0.95 14.08
N TRP A 196 -6.19 2.21 13.77
CA TRP A 196 -5.52 2.98 12.73
C TRP A 196 -4.04 3.22 13.06
N ALA A 197 -3.73 3.56 14.31
CA ALA A 197 -2.35 3.78 14.76
C ALA A 197 -1.52 2.48 14.64
N MET A 198 -2.08 1.36 15.13
CA MET A 198 -1.49 0.02 15.02
C MET A 198 -1.31 -0.43 13.56
N GLN A 199 -2.29 -0.13 12.70
CA GLN A 199 -2.17 -0.38 11.27
C GLN A 199 -0.95 0.36 10.70
N CYS A 200 -0.79 1.65 10.98
CA CYS A 200 0.36 2.43 10.52
C CYS A 200 1.68 1.83 11.02
N LEU A 201 1.76 1.46 12.30
CA LEU A 201 2.94 0.81 12.88
C LEU A 201 3.28 -0.51 12.19
N VAL A 202 2.30 -1.38 11.96
CA VAL A 202 2.50 -2.66 11.27
C VAL A 202 2.97 -2.43 9.83
N VAL A 203 2.37 -1.48 9.11
CA VAL A 203 2.79 -1.11 7.75
C VAL A 203 4.22 -0.59 7.73
N HIS A 204 4.61 0.23 8.71
CA HIS A 204 5.99 0.70 8.89
C HIS A 204 6.96 -0.48 9.08
N CYS A 205 6.64 -1.39 10.01
CA CYS A 205 7.42 -2.60 10.26
C CYS A 205 7.55 -3.50 9.03
N ILE A 206 6.47 -3.65 8.27
CA ILE A 206 6.45 -4.40 7.01
C ILE A 206 7.44 -3.79 6.01
N LEU A 207 7.37 -2.47 5.77
CA LEU A 207 8.24 -1.78 4.82
C LEU A 207 9.71 -1.78 5.28
N MET A 208 9.97 -1.60 6.58
CA MET A 208 11.29 -1.69 7.16
C MET A 208 11.88 -3.10 6.99
N SER A 209 11.08 -4.14 7.26
CA SER A 209 11.47 -5.55 7.09
C SER A 209 11.78 -5.87 5.63
N MET A 210 11.00 -5.34 4.67
CA MET A 210 11.29 -5.50 3.23
C MET A 210 12.63 -4.89 2.82
N CYS A 211 12.96 -3.71 3.36
CA CYS A 211 14.24 -3.05 3.12
C CYS A 211 15.39 -3.89 3.69
N TYR A 212 15.23 -4.39 4.92
CA TYR A 212 16.23 -5.21 5.61
C TYR A 212 16.48 -6.55 4.90
N GLN A 213 15.40 -7.24 4.49
CA GLN A 213 15.47 -8.53 3.79
C GLN A 213 15.82 -8.40 2.29
N ARG A 214 16.09 -7.20 1.78
CA ARG A 214 16.41 -6.94 0.37
C ARG A 214 15.32 -7.37 -0.64
N ARG A 215 14.10 -7.61 -0.19
CA ARG A 215 12.98 -8.05 -1.05
C ARG A 215 12.68 -7.04 -2.16
N PHE A 216 12.84 -5.74 -1.90
CA PHE A 216 12.70 -4.72 -2.95
C PHE A 216 13.77 -4.83 -4.04
N ALA A 217 15.03 -5.07 -3.67
CA ALA A 217 16.11 -5.22 -4.64
C ALA A 217 15.88 -6.46 -5.51
N GLU A 218 15.56 -7.60 -4.87
CA GLU A 218 15.22 -8.84 -5.57
C GLU A 218 14.01 -8.70 -6.49
N LEU A 219 13.00 -7.91 -6.08
CA LEU A 219 11.84 -7.60 -6.90
C LEU A 219 12.24 -6.82 -8.15
N PHE A 220 13.03 -5.75 -8.00
CA PHE A 220 13.48 -4.95 -9.15
C PHE A 220 14.43 -5.72 -10.06
N ASP A 221 15.30 -6.56 -9.51
CA ASP A 221 16.19 -7.43 -10.27
C ASP A 221 15.41 -8.47 -11.08
N ALA A 222 14.45 -9.16 -10.45
CA ALA A 222 13.56 -10.10 -11.15
C ALA A 222 12.77 -9.42 -12.28
N TRP A 223 12.39 -8.16 -12.08
CA TRP A 223 11.69 -7.37 -13.08
C TRP A 223 12.62 -6.97 -14.25
N GLU A 224 13.85 -6.59 -13.96
CA GLU A 224 14.83 -6.25 -14.99
C GLU A 224 15.27 -7.50 -15.78
N ASP A 225 15.44 -8.64 -15.10
CA ASP A 225 15.69 -9.94 -15.72
C ASP A 225 14.56 -10.33 -16.67
N LEU A 226 13.30 -10.13 -16.28
CA LEU A 226 12.15 -10.35 -17.15
C LEU A 226 12.23 -9.52 -18.44
N ARG A 227 12.61 -8.24 -18.34
CA ARG A 227 12.70 -7.34 -19.51
C ARG A 227 13.90 -7.63 -20.40
N THR A 228 14.99 -8.12 -19.83
CA THR A 228 16.23 -8.41 -20.57
C THR A 228 16.20 -9.78 -21.24
N ILE A 229 15.66 -10.81 -20.56
CA ILE A 229 15.55 -12.18 -21.09
C ILE A 229 14.44 -12.27 -22.13
N TYR A 230 13.34 -11.55 -21.95
CA TYR A 230 12.18 -11.59 -22.84
C TYR A 230 11.92 -10.23 -23.50
N PRO A 231 12.87 -9.71 -24.31
CA PRO A 231 12.70 -8.46 -25.01
C PRO A 231 11.54 -8.57 -26.00
N ASP A 232 10.83 -7.47 -26.23
CA ASP A 232 9.75 -7.51 -27.21
C ASP A 232 10.31 -7.76 -28.62
N PRO A 233 9.66 -8.63 -29.41
CA PRO A 233 10.16 -8.98 -30.73
C PRO A 233 10.24 -7.72 -31.61
N PRO A 234 11.32 -7.56 -32.40
CA PRO A 234 11.52 -6.37 -33.23
C PRO A 234 10.39 -6.18 -34.25
N ASN A 235 9.70 -7.23 -34.66
CA ASN A 235 8.60 -7.09 -35.63
C ASN A 235 7.30 -6.53 -35.01
N ALA A 236 7.20 -6.41 -33.68
CA ALA A 236 6.07 -5.76 -33.02
C ALA A 236 5.99 -4.23 -33.29
N PHE A 237 7.03 -3.63 -33.90
CA PHE A 237 7.12 -2.19 -34.18
C PHE A 237 6.11 -1.63 -35.20
N ARG A 238 5.31 -2.46 -35.88
CA ARG A 238 4.24 -1.97 -36.77
C ARG A 238 3.00 -1.48 -36.02
N THR A 239 2.82 -1.83 -34.75
CA THR A 239 1.75 -1.26 -33.92
C THR A 239 2.17 0.08 -33.32
N PRO A 240 1.24 1.03 -33.07
CA PRO A 240 1.56 2.30 -32.42
C PRO A 240 2.35 2.02 -31.14
N LYS A 241 3.58 2.53 -31.08
CA LYS A 241 4.59 2.19 -30.05
C LYS A 241 4.00 2.39 -28.65
N PHE A 242 3.61 1.30 -28.00
CA PHE A 242 3.26 1.31 -26.59
C PHE A 242 4.52 1.65 -25.79
N ASN A 243 4.64 2.92 -25.37
CA ASN A 243 5.79 3.37 -24.61
C ASN A 243 5.54 3.18 -23.12
N PHE A 244 5.87 1.99 -22.61
CA PHE A 244 5.77 1.63 -21.19
C PHE A 244 6.38 2.71 -20.28
N ASN A 245 7.61 3.14 -20.58
CA ASN A 245 8.36 4.10 -19.76
C ASN A 245 7.64 5.45 -19.65
N GLN A 246 7.04 5.92 -20.75
CA GLN A 246 6.30 7.19 -20.78
C GLN A 246 5.00 7.08 -19.99
N ARG A 247 4.21 6.02 -20.21
CA ARG A 247 2.94 5.82 -19.50
C ARG A 247 3.17 5.65 -17.99
N PHE A 248 4.15 4.84 -17.61
CA PHE A 248 4.52 4.64 -16.21
C PHE A 248 4.95 5.96 -15.54
N ARG A 249 5.82 6.76 -16.19
CA ARG A 249 6.24 8.06 -15.64
C ARG A 249 5.10 9.07 -15.51
N SER A 250 4.19 9.13 -16.48
CA SER A 250 3.04 10.04 -16.40
C SER A 250 2.15 9.67 -15.22
N LYS A 251 1.85 8.38 -15.05
CA LYS A 251 1.07 7.87 -13.92
C LYS A 251 1.77 8.10 -12.58
N GLN A 252 3.05 7.78 -12.48
CA GLN A 252 3.84 8.00 -11.27
C GLN A 252 3.81 9.47 -10.83
N LYS A 253 3.98 10.43 -11.75
CA LYS A 253 3.90 11.86 -11.43
C LYS A 253 2.53 12.26 -10.90
N LEU A 254 1.47 11.79 -11.55
CA LEU A 254 0.10 12.05 -11.13
C LEU A 254 -0.16 11.49 -9.73
N LEU A 255 0.22 10.23 -9.49
CA LEU A 255 0.08 9.59 -8.19
C LEU A 255 0.86 10.30 -7.08
N ILE A 256 2.08 10.77 -7.36
CA ILE A 256 2.86 11.56 -6.41
C ILE A 256 2.13 12.86 -6.04
N ILE A 257 1.56 13.58 -7.01
CA ILE A 257 0.82 14.83 -6.75
C ILE A 257 -0.41 14.55 -5.89
N ILE A 258 -1.19 13.51 -6.23
CA ILE A 258 -2.37 13.11 -5.47
C ILE A 258 -1.97 12.70 -4.04
N ALA A 259 -0.89 11.94 -3.88
CA ALA A 259 -0.38 11.51 -2.57
C ALA A 259 0.03 12.70 -1.70
N PHE A 260 0.70 13.71 -2.25
CA PHE A 260 1.05 14.92 -1.49
C PHE A 260 -0.18 15.75 -1.10
N LEU A 261 -1.19 15.83 -1.97
CA LEU A 261 -2.46 16.50 -1.64
C LEU A 261 -3.17 15.76 -0.51
N ALA A 262 -3.27 14.42 -0.60
CA ALA A 262 -3.85 13.59 0.44
C ALA A 262 -3.08 13.68 1.77
N LEU A 263 -1.75 13.66 1.73
CA LEU A 263 -0.90 13.86 2.90
C LEU A 263 -1.13 15.22 3.55
N THR A 264 -1.22 16.29 2.75
CA THR A 264 -1.43 17.65 3.27
C THR A 264 -2.79 17.76 3.97
N LEU A 265 -3.84 17.20 3.36
CA LEU A 265 -5.17 17.16 3.96
C LEU A 265 -5.18 16.34 5.25
N ASN A 266 -4.49 15.18 5.27
CA ASN A 266 -4.45 14.31 6.43
C ASN A 266 -3.69 14.97 7.60
N CYS A 267 -2.52 15.56 7.31
CA CYS A 267 -1.75 16.35 8.26
C CYS A 267 -2.57 17.52 8.81
N TYR A 268 -3.29 18.26 7.95
CA TYR A 268 -4.14 19.36 8.40
C TYR A 268 -5.27 18.88 9.32
N SER A 269 -5.91 17.75 9.00
CA SER A 269 -7.00 17.19 9.81
C SER A 269 -6.55 16.75 11.21
N LEU A 270 -5.33 16.23 11.35
CA LEU A 270 -4.80 15.75 12.63
C LEU A 270 -4.07 16.83 13.45
N ILE A 271 -3.25 17.63 12.77
CA ILE A 271 -2.33 18.59 13.41
C ILE A 271 -3.00 19.97 13.56
N GLY A 272 -3.89 20.34 12.66
CA GLY A 272 -4.59 21.63 12.68
C GLY A 272 -5.27 21.90 14.02
N PRO A 273 -6.10 20.97 14.54
CA PRO A 273 -6.73 21.12 15.84
C PRO A 273 -5.75 21.26 17.00
N LEU A 274 -4.53 20.72 16.91
CA LEU A 274 -3.51 20.80 17.96
C LEU A 274 -2.74 22.13 17.97
N LEU A 275 -2.53 22.73 16.80
CA LEU A 275 -1.70 23.93 16.65
C LEU A 275 -2.51 25.23 16.67
N ILE A 276 -3.78 25.17 16.27
CA ILE A 276 -4.62 26.36 16.13
C ILE A 276 -5.45 26.54 17.43
N PRO A 277 -5.23 27.61 18.20
CA PRO A 277 -5.94 27.85 19.47
C PRO A 277 -7.33 28.44 19.23
N LEU A 278 -8.19 27.71 18.53
CA LEU A 278 -9.61 28.06 18.39
C LEU A 278 -10.40 27.33 19.47
N ASP A 279 -11.39 28.01 20.06
CA ASP A 279 -12.25 27.41 21.09
C ASP A 279 -12.96 26.14 20.59
N VAL A 280 -13.26 26.07 19.29
CA VAL A 280 -13.86 24.88 18.64
C VAL A 280 -12.96 23.64 18.72
N TYR A 281 -11.66 23.81 18.92
CA TYR A 281 -10.71 22.69 19.04
C TYR A 281 -10.32 22.35 20.48
N LYS A 282 -10.79 23.09 21.50
CA LYS A 282 -10.39 22.83 22.89
C LYS A 282 -10.72 21.40 23.33
N ASP A 283 -11.95 20.94 23.09
CA ASP A 283 -12.38 19.58 23.47
C ASP A 283 -11.52 18.50 22.80
N PHE A 284 -11.16 18.73 21.52
CA PHE A 284 -10.31 17.81 20.78
C PHE A 284 -8.84 17.84 21.26
N GLN A 285 -8.32 19.03 21.61
CA GLN A 285 -6.99 19.17 22.21
C GLN A 285 -6.92 18.46 23.56
N GLU A 286 -7.92 18.65 24.41
CA GLU A 286 -8.02 17.97 25.71
C GLU A 286 -8.10 16.45 25.53
N TYR A 287 -8.91 15.99 24.57
CA TYR A 287 -9.02 14.57 24.25
C TYR A 287 -7.70 13.96 23.78
N ILE A 288 -7.01 14.58 22.82
CA ILE A 288 -5.74 14.06 22.30
C ILE A 288 -4.62 14.13 23.34
N MET A 289 -4.59 15.19 24.15
CA MET A 289 -3.54 15.40 25.15
C MET A 289 -3.73 14.54 26.39
N PHE A 290 -4.92 14.00 26.64
CA PHE A 290 -5.19 13.15 27.79
C PHE A 290 -4.20 11.96 27.90
N PRO A 291 -3.66 11.65 29.09
CA PRO A 291 -3.89 12.27 30.40
C PRO A 291 -2.94 13.42 30.77
N PHE A 292 -2.23 13.99 29.80
CA PHE A 292 -1.29 15.09 30.00
C PHE A 292 -1.98 16.46 29.95
N SER A 293 -1.36 17.46 30.57
CA SER A 293 -1.81 18.85 30.43
C SER A 293 -1.68 19.31 28.98
N VAL A 294 -2.69 20.05 28.50
CA VAL A 294 -2.70 20.67 27.17
C VAL A 294 -1.51 21.62 26.98
N ASP A 295 -0.95 22.19 28.06
CA ASP A 295 0.20 23.10 27.97
C ASP A 295 1.56 22.38 27.83
N ASN A 296 1.58 21.05 27.88
CA ASN A 296 2.82 20.29 27.73
C ASN A 296 3.33 20.28 26.28
N ILE A 297 4.22 21.24 25.97
CA ILE A 297 4.82 21.43 24.65
C ILE A 297 5.58 20.19 24.16
N VAL A 298 6.23 19.45 25.07
CA VAL A 298 7.02 18.26 24.71
C VAL A 298 6.11 17.15 24.18
N VAL A 299 5.00 16.90 24.87
CA VAL A 299 4.00 15.91 24.45
C VAL A 299 3.31 16.35 23.15
N LYS A 300 2.97 17.65 23.02
CA LYS A 300 2.45 18.21 21.77
C LYS A 300 3.39 17.98 20.59
N LEU A 301 4.68 18.27 20.75
CA LEU A 301 5.68 18.09 19.69
C LEU A 301 5.82 16.62 19.31
N LEU A 302 5.80 15.72 20.29
CA LEU A 302 5.82 14.27 20.07
C LEU A 302 4.62 13.81 19.24
N ILE A 303 3.40 14.20 19.62
CA ILE A 303 2.15 13.84 18.94
C ILE A 303 2.14 14.39 17.51
N VAL A 304 2.51 15.66 17.32
CA VAL A 304 2.59 16.28 15.99
C VAL A 304 3.58 15.51 15.10
N THR A 305 4.76 15.19 15.63
CA THR A 305 5.78 14.43 14.89
C THR A 305 5.27 13.01 14.55
N ALA A 306 4.64 12.32 15.49
CA ALA A 306 4.04 11.00 15.27
C ALA A 306 2.94 11.04 14.21
N PHE A 307 2.06 12.05 14.23
CA PHE A 307 1.01 12.22 13.23
C PHE A 307 1.54 12.51 11.83
N VAL A 308 2.63 13.26 11.70
CA VAL A 308 3.29 13.45 10.38
C VAL A 308 3.77 12.11 9.83
N PHE A 309 4.48 11.31 10.64
CA PHE A 309 4.97 10.00 10.20
C PHE A 309 3.83 9.03 9.89
N ARG A 310 2.82 8.90 10.77
CA ARG A 310 1.67 8.04 10.48
C ARG A 310 0.90 8.46 9.24
N SER A 311 0.70 9.77 9.04
CA SER A 311 0.04 10.27 7.83
C SER A 311 0.85 9.93 6.57
N PHE A 312 2.18 9.99 6.67
CA PHE A 312 3.08 9.58 5.60
C PHE A 312 2.98 8.08 5.31
N ASP A 313 3.10 7.24 6.35
CA ASP A 313 2.99 5.78 6.27
C ASP A 313 1.68 5.33 5.62
N TYR A 314 0.57 5.89 6.10
CA TYR A 314 -0.76 5.56 5.63
C TYR A 314 -0.96 5.90 4.13
N VAL A 315 -0.55 7.09 3.70
CA VAL A 315 -0.77 7.56 2.31
C VAL A 315 0.24 6.96 1.33
N PHE A 316 1.53 6.95 1.69
CA PHE A 316 2.57 6.52 0.76
C PHE A 316 2.69 5.01 0.63
N ALA A 317 2.31 4.22 1.63
CA ALA A 317 2.21 2.76 1.47
C ALA A 317 1.12 2.37 0.46
N ALA A 318 -0.07 2.98 0.56
CA ALA A 318 -1.14 2.77 -0.42
C ALA A 318 -0.73 3.21 -1.83
N THR A 319 -0.03 4.35 -1.94
CA THR A 319 0.47 4.85 -3.22
C THR A 319 1.54 3.94 -3.82
N LEU A 320 2.44 3.39 -2.99
CA LEU A 320 3.46 2.42 -3.42
C LEU A 320 2.81 1.16 -3.98
N PHE A 321 1.83 0.61 -3.25
CA PHE A 321 1.09 -0.57 -3.66
C PHE A 321 0.36 -0.34 -4.99
N LEU A 322 -0.31 0.81 -5.14
CA LEU A 322 -0.96 1.20 -6.39
C LEU A 322 0.03 1.34 -7.55
N LEU A 323 1.18 1.98 -7.33
CA LEU A 323 2.21 2.18 -8.36
C LEU A 323 2.78 0.86 -8.87
N LEU A 324 3.09 -0.08 -7.97
CA LEU A 324 3.61 -1.41 -8.32
C LEU A 324 2.56 -2.24 -9.07
N SER A 325 1.32 -2.19 -8.61
CA SER A 325 0.19 -2.89 -9.25
C SER A 325 -0.06 -2.37 -10.66
N ASP A 326 -0.08 -1.05 -10.86
CA ASP A 326 -0.26 -0.45 -12.18
C ASP A 326 0.92 -0.77 -13.11
N ALA A 327 2.15 -0.87 -12.58
CA ALA A 327 3.31 -1.31 -13.37
C ALA A 327 3.19 -2.77 -13.84
N ILE A 328 2.72 -3.68 -12.97
CA ILE A 328 2.43 -5.06 -13.32
C ILE A 328 1.34 -5.14 -14.39
N VAL A 329 0.22 -4.42 -14.21
CA VAL A 329 -0.88 -4.38 -15.18
C VAL A 329 -0.41 -3.87 -16.53
N LEU A 330 0.44 -2.84 -16.57
CA LEU A 330 1.02 -2.33 -17.81
C LEU A 330 1.90 -3.39 -18.51
N GLN A 331 2.65 -4.21 -17.77
CA GLN A 331 3.44 -5.31 -18.33
C GLN A 331 2.56 -6.43 -18.89
N PHE A 332 1.50 -6.84 -18.19
CA PHE A 332 0.55 -7.81 -18.72
C PHE A 332 -0.18 -7.30 -19.96
N THR A 333 -0.54 -6.01 -19.98
CA THR A 333 -1.18 -5.37 -21.14
C THR A 333 -0.24 -5.37 -22.35
N GLN A 334 1.04 -5.07 -22.13
CA GLN A 334 2.06 -5.11 -23.16
C GLN A 334 2.26 -6.53 -23.68
N PHE A 335 2.36 -7.52 -22.78
CA PHE A 335 2.40 -8.94 -23.11
C PHE A 335 1.21 -9.37 -23.97
N TYR A 336 -0.01 -9.04 -23.55
CA TYR A 336 -1.24 -9.36 -24.26
C TYR A 336 -1.24 -8.76 -25.68
N ARG A 337 -0.86 -7.49 -25.83
CA ARG A 337 -0.78 -6.84 -27.15
C ARG A 337 0.24 -7.52 -28.06
N SER A 338 1.41 -7.89 -27.53
CA SER A 338 2.43 -8.62 -28.30
C SER A 338 1.91 -9.99 -28.75
N LEU A 339 1.25 -10.73 -27.86
CA LEU A 339 0.64 -12.02 -28.17
C LEU A 339 -0.46 -11.88 -29.24
N ALA A 340 -1.37 -10.92 -29.07
CA ALA A 340 -2.47 -10.67 -30.00
C ALA A 340 -2.01 -10.26 -31.41
N VAL A 341 -0.83 -9.64 -31.55
CA VAL A 341 -0.26 -9.31 -32.88
C VAL A 341 0.31 -10.54 -33.58
N GLN A 342 0.77 -11.55 -32.83
CA GLN A 342 1.31 -12.78 -33.42
C GLN A 342 0.23 -13.79 -33.81
N ILE A 343 -0.94 -13.70 -33.18
CA ILE A 343 -2.11 -14.50 -33.53
C ILE A 343 -2.84 -13.77 -34.66
N SER A 344 -2.88 -14.37 -35.85
CA SER A 344 -3.60 -13.79 -36.98
C SER A 344 -5.11 -13.74 -36.70
N LYS A 345 -5.85 -12.94 -37.47
CA LYS A 345 -7.33 -12.92 -37.40
C LYS A 345 -7.96 -14.28 -37.72
N GLU A 346 -7.23 -15.16 -38.39
CA GLU A 346 -7.66 -16.50 -38.76
C GLU A 346 -7.29 -17.54 -37.68
N GLY A 347 -6.75 -17.12 -36.54
CA GLY A 347 -6.32 -18.02 -35.47
C GLY A 347 -5.02 -18.77 -35.75
N VAL A 348 -4.30 -18.39 -36.82
CA VAL A 348 -3.01 -19.00 -37.19
C VAL A 348 -1.88 -18.18 -36.56
N MET A 349 -1.01 -18.84 -35.79
CA MET A 349 0.21 -18.21 -35.28
C MET A 349 1.25 -18.06 -36.39
N ALA A 350 1.85 -16.87 -36.49
CA ALA A 350 2.89 -16.61 -37.48
C ALA A 350 4.16 -17.46 -37.29
N ASP A 351 4.50 -17.73 -36.02
CA ASP A 351 5.63 -18.59 -35.63
C ASP A 351 5.24 -19.34 -34.36
N THR A 352 5.11 -20.66 -34.48
CA THR A 352 4.68 -21.52 -33.39
C THR A 352 5.75 -21.69 -32.31
N SER A 353 7.03 -21.50 -32.63
CA SER A 353 8.11 -21.52 -31.64
C SER A 353 7.98 -20.38 -30.62
N MET A 354 7.30 -19.28 -31.00
CA MET A 354 7.02 -18.15 -30.13
C MET A 354 5.99 -18.46 -29.05
N LEU A 355 5.14 -19.48 -29.22
CA LEU A 355 4.13 -19.86 -28.22
C LEU A 355 4.80 -20.27 -26.90
N GLU A 356 5.85 -21.07 -26.97
CA GLU A 356 6.62 -21.48 -25.79
C GLU A 356 7.30 -20.27 -25.12
N TRP A 357 7.82 -19.35 -25.92
CA TRP A 357 8.39 -18.09 -25.42
C TRP A 357 7.35 -17.25 -24.66
N TYR A 358 6.13 -17.10 -25.20
CA TYR A 358 5.04 -16.40 -24.52
C TYR A 358 4.61 -17.09 -23.23
N ARG A 359 4.54 -18.43 -23.23
CA ARG A 359 4.22 -19.21 -22.03
C ARG A 359 5.25 -18.98 -20.92
N LEU A 360 6.54 -19.00 -21.25
CA LEU A 360 7.63 -18.74 -20.30
C LEU A 360 7.61 -17.29 -19.80
N LYS A 361 7.40 -16.31 -20.69
CA LYS A 361 7.26 -14.90 -20.31
C LYS A 361 6.09 -14.69 -19.35
N HIS A 362 4.91 -15.23 -19.65
CA HIS A 362 3.74 -15.19 -18.76
C HIS A 362 4.02 -15.82 -17.39
N THR A 363 4.64 -17.02 -17.38
CA THR A 363 5.03 -17.69 -16.12
C THR A 363 5.95 -16.80 -15.28
N LYS A 364 6.89 -16.09 -15.89
CA LYS A 364 7.77 -15.15 -15.19
C LYS A 364 7.05 -13.89 -14.71
N LEU A 365 6.05 -13.39 -15.45
CA LEU A 365 5.16 -12.32 -14.97
C LEU A 365 4.34 -12.77 -13.75
N CYS A 366 3.76 -13.97 -13.76
CA CYS A 366 3.06 -14.52 -12.59
C CYS A 366 3.99 -14.65 -11.39
N SER A 367 5.21 -15.15 -11.58
CA SER A 367 6.20 -15.21 -10.50
C SER A 367 6.59 -13.83 -9.95
N LEU A 368 6.56 -12.78 -10.79
CA LEU A 368 6.74 -11.41 -10.34
C LEU A 368 5.55 -10.93 -9.49
N VAL A 369 4.32 -11.26 -9.87
CA VAL A 369 3.12 -10.99 -9.05
C VAL A 369 3.21 -11.69 -7.71
N GLU A 370 3.59 -12.97 -7.67
CA GLU A 370 3.78 -13.73 -6.43
C GLU A 370 4.82 -13.08 -5.50
N ARG A 371 5.89 -12.50 -6.06
CA ARG A 371 6.88 -11.75 -5.26
C ARG A 371 6.30 -10.48 -4.66
N VAL A 372 5.53 -9.71 -5.45
CA VAL A 372 4.84 -8.52 -4.93
C VAL A 372 3.78 -8.90 -3.91
N ASP A 373 3.07 -10.00 -4.12
CA ASP A 373 2.09 -10.52 -3.19
C ASP A 373 2.74 -10.93 -1.87
N ALA A 374 3.79 -11.76 -1.89
CA ALA A 374 4.51 -12.16 -0.68
C ALA A 374 5.07 -10.99 0.15
N ILE A 375 5.25 -9.83 -0.50
CA ILE A 375 5.67 -8.57 0.09
C ILE A 375 4.44 -7.86 0.69
N PHE A 376 3.38 -7.60 -0.08
CA PHE A 376 2.23 -6.77 0.35
C PHE A 376 1.05 -7.54 0.94
N SER A 377 1.08 -8.87 0.96
CA SER A 377 -0.01 -9.70 1.46
C SER A 377 -0.43 -9.39 2.91
N PRO A 378 0.52 -9.12 3.86
CA PRO A 378 0.14 -8.64 5.19
C PRO A 378 -0.49 -7.25 5.19
N TYR A 379 0.01 -6.34 4.34
CA TYR A 379 -0.55 -4.99 4.15
C TYR A 379 -1.99 -5.06 3.62
N VAL A 380 -2.24 -5.94 2.66
CA VAL A 380 -3.57 -6.18 2.09
C VAL A 380 -4.54 -6.66 3.17
N LEU A 381 -4.18 -7.67 3.97
CA LEU A 381 -5.05 -8.18 5.02
C LEU A 381 -5.34 -7.10 6.08
N ILE A 382 -4.29 -6.48 6.63
CA ILE A 382 -4.48 -5.52 7.71
C ILE A 382 -5.23 -4.29 7.23
N GLY A 383 -4.94 -3.80 6.02
CA GLY A 383 -5.62 -2.65 5.42
C GLY A 383 -7.09 -2.89 5.11
N LEU A 384 -7.45 -4.11 4.66
CA LEU A 384 -8.86 -4.49 4.51
C LEU A 384 -9.54 -4.61 5.86
N ALA A 385 -8.95 -5.32 6.82
CA ALA A 385 -9.56 -5.53 8.13
C ALA A 385 -9.77 -4.21 8.90
N SER A 386 -8.73 -3.39 9.03
CA SER A 386 -8.79 -2.11 9.72
C SER A 386 -9.64 -1.08 8.96
N GLY A 387 -9.54 -1.02 7.63
CA GLY A 387 -10.32 -0.11 6.80
C GLY A 387 -11.81 -0.41 6.88
N MET A 388 -12.20 -1.69 6.77
CA MET A 388 -13.60 -2.10 6.92
C MET A 388 -14.15 -1.84 8.32
N PHE A 389 -13.37 -2.15 9.36
CA PHE A 389 -13.75 -1.84 10.74
C PHE A 389 -13.91 -0.33 10.95
N GLY A 390 -12.93 0.46 10.49
CA GLY A 390 -12.94 1.91 10.57
C GLY A 390 -14.15 2.53 9.89
N LEU A 391 -14.53 2.04 8.71
CA LEU A 391 -15.74 2.49 8.00
C LEU A 391 -17.02 2.26 8.81
N LEU A 392 -17.25 1.02 9.26
CA LEU A 392 -18.45 0.67 10.03
C LEU A 392 -18.53 1.48 11.33
N ALA A 393 -17.40 1.60 12.02
CA ALA A 393 -17.31 2.33 13.27
C ALA A 393 -17.50 3.84 13.09
N GLN A 394 -16.90 4.46 12.07
CA GLN A 394 -17.04 5.90 11.82
C GLN A 394 -18.46 6.27 11.40
N VAL A 395 -19.12 5.47 10.56
CA VAL A 395 -20.52 5.72 10.21
C VAL A 395 -21.43 5.63 11.44
N TYR A 396 -21.18 4.65 12.32
CA TYR A 396 -21.87 4.54 13.60
C TYR A 396 -21.64 5.76 14.50
N VAL A 397 -20.40 6.20 14.64
CA VAL A 397 -20.01 7.37 15.45
C VAL A 397 -20.64 8.66 14.91
N ILE A 398 -20.57 8.90 13.60
CA ILE A 398 -21.21 10.05 12.94
C ILE A 398 -22.72 10.05 13.21
N TYR A 399 -23.38 8.90 13.07
CA TYR A 399 -24.82 8.78 13.32
C TYR A 399 -25.18 9.08 14.77
N ASP A 400 -24.44 8.54 15.75
CA ASP A 400 -24.71 8.77 17.17
C ASP A 400 -24.58 10.25 17.53
N PHE A 401 -23.53 10.89 17.03
CA PHE A 401 -23.29 12.31 17.30
C PHE A 401 -24.29 13.25 16.62
N LEU A 402 -24.69 12.96 15.38
CA LEU A 402 -25.73 13.73 14.69
C LEU A 402 -27.08 13.67 15.44
N LYS A 403 -27.39 12.52 16.06
CA LYS A 403 -28.61 12.34 16.84
C LYS A 403 -28.59 13.14 18.15
N ARG A 404 -27.43 13.27 18.80
CA ARG A 404 -27.28 14.05 20.05
C ARG A 404 -27.28 15.56 19.80
N GLY A 405 -26.82 15.99 18.63
CA GLY A 405 -26.72 17.42 18.29
C GLY A 405 -25.53 18.13 18.94
N ASP A 406 -24.61 17.38 19.56
CA ASP A 406 -23.51 17.91 20.37
C ASP A 406 -22.26 18.29 19.55
N MET A 407 -22.18 17.93 18.27
CA MET A 407 -20.96 18.14 17.47
C MET A 407 -21.01 19.35 16.55
N GLY A 408 -19.94 20.14 16.61
CA GLY A 408 -19.67 21.20 15.65
C GLY A 408 -19.46 20.68 14.23
N VAL A 409 -19.76 21.53 13.25
CA VAL A 409 -19.66 21.23 11.81
C VAL A 409 -18.25 20.76 11.41
N ILE A 410 -17.20 21.33 12.03
CA ILE A 410 -15.80 20.99 11.74
C ILE A 410 -15.48 19.54 12.14
N THR A 411 -15.99 19.09 13.29
CA THR A 411 -15.77 17.73 13.76
C THR A 411 -16.46 16.72 12.85
N VAL A 412 -17.69 17.00 12.44
CA VAL A 412 -18.42 16.17 11.45
C VAL A 412 -17.66 16.08 10.13
N LEU A 413 -17.18 17.21 9.60
CA LEU A 413 -16.36 17.24 8.38
C LEU A 413 -15.09 16.39 8.51
N SER A 414 -14.44 16.42 9.68
CA SER A 414 -13.24 15.62 9.95
C SER A 414 -13.56 14.12 9.94
N TYR A 415 -14.65 13.70 10.60
CA TYR A 415 -15.09 12.30 10.56
C TYR A 415 -15.48 11.83 9.15
N VAL A 416 -16.18 12.68 8.39
CA VAL A 416 -16.50 12.38 6.98
C VAL A 416 -15.23 12.23 6.15
N TYR A 417 -14.24 13.10 6.36
CA TYR A 417 -12.93 12.99 5.70
C TYR A 417 -12.24 11.67 6.03
N PHE A 418 -12.14 11.28 7.30
CA PHE A 418 -11.54 9.98 7.68
C PHE A 418 -12.32 8.79 7.13
N CYS A 419 -13.65 8.88 7.07
CA CYS A 419 -14.49 7.84 6.47
C CYS A 419 -14.19 7.68 4.97
N LEU A 420 -14.11 8.80 4.24
CA LEU A 420 -13.72 8.79 2.82
C LEU A 420 -12.29 8.27 2.62
N LEU A 421 -11.38 8.59 3.54
CA LEU A 421 -9.99 8.14 3.49
C LEU A 421 -9.89 6.62 3.70
N ASN A 422 -10.58 6.06 4.69
CA ASN A 422 -10.68 4.61 4.90
C ASN A 422 -11.33 3.90 3.71
N LEU A 423 -12.38 4.49 3.14
CA LEU A 423 -13.04 3.98 1.94
C LEU A 423 -12.07 3.94 0.75
N ALA A 424 -11.36 5.04 0.54
CA ALA A 424 -10.37 5.14 -0.53
C ALA A 424 -9.26 4.08 -0.36
N GLN A 425 -8.78 3.83 0.86
CA GLN A 425 -7.76 2.80 1.10
C GLN A 425 -8.28 1.40 0.74
N VAL A 426 -9.47 1.03 1.22
CA VAL A 426 -10.10 -0.27 0.90
C VAL A 426 -10.30 -0.40 -0.60
N LEU A 427 -10.85 0.63 -1.25
CA LEU A 427 -11.07 0.64 -2.69
C LEU A 427 -9.76 0.51 -3.48
N VAL A 428 -8.67 1.17 -3.07
CA VAL A 428 -7.37 1.03 -3.73
C VAL A 428 -6.86 -0.41 -3.64
N ILE A 429 -6.98 -1.05 -2.47
CA ILE A 429 -6.55 -2.45 -2.29
C ILE A 429 -7.35 -3.39 -3.21
N LEU A 430 -8.68 -3.26 -3.17
CA LEU A 430 -9.60 -4.05 -3.98
C LEU A 430 -9.39 -3.84 -5.48
N TRP A 431 -9.27 -2.57 -5.88
CA TRP A 431 -9.02 -2.18 -7.27
C TRP A 431 -7.72 -2.75 -7.80
N CYS A 432 -6.62 -2.64 -7.04
CA CYS A 432 -5.33 -3.16 -7.46
C CYS A 432 -5.35 -4.69 -7.61
N GLY A 433 -5.90 -5.41 -6.62
CA GLY A 433 -6.00 -6.86 -6.66
C GLY A 433 -6.81 -7.36 -7.85
N SER A 434 -8.00 -6.80 -8.03
CA SER A 434 -8.88 -7.16 -9.14
C SER A 434 -8.27 -6.83 -10.51
N LYS A 435 -7.67 -5.64 -10.65
CA LYS A 435 -7.08 -5.22 -11.93
C LYS A 435 -5.87 -6.06 -12.34
N VAL A 436 -5.03 -6.47 -11.37
CA VAL A 436 -3.93 -7.43 -11.60
C VAL A 436 -4.48 -8.80 -11.97
N ASN A 437 -5.52 -9.28 -11.27
CA ASN A 437 -6.16 -10.57 -11.55
C ASN A 437 -6.75 -10.62 -12.98
N VAL A 438 -7.52 -9.60 -13.37
CA VAL A 438 -8.06 -9.48 -14.73
C VAL A 438 -6.93 -9.41 -15.77
N ALA A 439 -5.90 -8.60 -15.52
CA ALA A 439 -4.77 -8.45 -16.44
C ALA A 439 -3.99 -9.75 -16.65
N ALA A 440 -3.85 -10.58 -15.61
CA ALA A 440 -3.18 -11.88 -15.69
C ALA A 440 -3.98 -12.90 -16.54
N LEU A 441 -5.31 -12.76 -16.60
CA LEU A 441 -6.23 -13.62 -17.34
C LEU A 441 -6.50 -13.14 -18.78
N LEU A 442 -6.19 -11.89 -19.13
CA LEU A 442 -6.38 -11.34 -20.49
C LEU A 442 -5.87 -12.25 -21.63
N PRO A 443 -4.71 -12.92 -21.54
CA PRO A 443 -4.21 -13.78 -22.62
C PRO A 443 -5.12 -14.97 -22.95
N LEU A 444 -5.95 -15.40 -22.00
CA LEU A 444 -6.79 -16.59 -22.13
C LEU A 444 -7.75 -16.51 -23.32
N SER A 445 -8.40 -15.36 -23.51
CA SER A 445 -9.34 -15.16 -24.62
C SER A 445 -8.68 -15.34 -25.98
N LYS A 446 -7.46 -14.80 -26.14
CA LYS A 446 -6.71 -14.90 -27.40
C LYS A 446 -6.14 -16.29 -27.65
N LEU A 447 -5.79 -17.03 -26.61
CA LEU A 447 -5.31 -18.40 -26.77
C LEU A 447 -6.42 -19.36 -27.22
N TYR A 448 -7.68 -19.10 -26.86
CA TYR A 448 -8.82 -19.89 -27.35
C TYR A 448 -9.16 -19.62 -28.83
N GLU A 449 -8.71 -18.49 -29.39
CA GLU A 449 -8.89 -18.17 -30.82
C GLU A 449 -7.93 -18.94 -31.74
N ILE A 450 -6.92 -19.63 -31.19
CA ILE A 450 -5.92 -20.36 -31.98
C ILE A 450 -6.52 -21.62 -32.58
N ASP A 451 -6.41 -21.80 -33.90
CA ASP A 451 -6.88 -23.01 -34.58
C ASP A 451 -5.94 -24.19 -34.29
N GLN A 452 -6.40 -25.09 -33.42
CA GLN A 452 -5.68 -26.30 -33.03
C GLN A 452 -5.39 -27.24 -34.20
N ARG A 453 -6.16 -27.15 -35.31
CA ARG A 453 -5.94 -27.99 -36.50
C ARG A 453 -4.67 -27.60 -37.27
N SER A 454 -4.26 -26.34 -37.16
CA SER A 454 -3.05 -25.82 -37.81
C SER A 454 -1.77 -26.15 -37.05
N LEU A 455 -1.89 -26.60 -35.80
CA LEU A 455 -0.77 -26.86 -34.90
C LEU A 455 -0.29 -28.32 -34.98
N SER A 456 1.01 -28.52 -34.84
CA SER A 456 1.60 -29.83 -34.60
C SER A 456 1.22 -30.38 -33.22
N VAL A 457 1.34 -31.69 -33.05
CA VAL A 457 1.03 -32.38 -31.77
C VAL A 457 1.81 -31.79 -30.59
N GLN A 458 3.07 -31.41 -30.79
CA GLN A 458 3.90 -30.80 -29.75
C GLN A 458 3.37 -29.41 -29.35
N GLU A 459 2.98 -28.59 -30.34
CA GLU A 459 2.45 -27.24 -30.09
C GLU A 459 1.07 -27.28 -29.42
N ILE A 460 0.23 -28.24 -29.79
CA ILE A 460 -1.03 -28.50 -29.08
C ILE A 460 -0.75 -28.78 -27.61
N GLN A 461 0.26 -29.61 -27.30
CA GLN A 461 0.65 -29.88 -25.91
C GLN A 461 1.11 -28.60 -25.19
N HIS A 462 1.94 -27.76 -25.83
CA HIS A 462 2.37 -26.48 -25.25
C HIS A 462 1.18 -25.53 -25.00
N LEU A 463 0.24 -25.45 -25.95
CA LEU A 463 -0.99 -24.67 -25.82
C LEU A 463 -1.86 -25.19 -24.68
N THR A 464 -2.09 -26.49 -24.60
CA THR A 464 -2.88 -27.12 -23.53
C THR A 464 -2.25 -26.85 -22.16
N VAL A 465 -0.93 -27.00 -22.02
CA VAL A 465 -0.23 -26.68 -20.77
C VAL A 465 -0.35 -25.20 -20.44
N PHE A 466 -0.30 -24.31 -21.44
CA PHE A 466 -0.46 -22.88 -21.21
C PHE A 466 -1.89 -22.54 -20.75
N LEU A 467 -2.90 -23.05 -21.43
CA LEU A 467 -4.31 -22.91 -21.04
C LEU A 467 -4.57 -23.46 -19.65
N GLN A 468 -4.09 -24.68 -19.35
CA GLN A 468 -4.27 -25.30 -18.04
C GLN A 468 -3.62 -24.46 -16.92
N LYS A 469 -2.45 -23.88 -17.15
CA LYS A 469 -1.81 -22.97 -16.18
C LYS A 469 -2.61 -21.68 -15.99
N LEU A 470 -3.11 -21.08 -17.06
CA LEU A 470 -3.92 -19.86 -16.99
C LEU A 470 -5.25 -20.07 -16.27
N SER A 471 -5.91 -21.21 -16.51
CA SER A 471 -7.19 -21.54 -15.89
C SER A 471 -7.04 -22.08 -14.46
N GLY A 472 -5.94 -22.75 -14.15
CA GLY A 472 -5.74 -23.45 -12.87
C GLY A 472 -5.04 -22.64 -11.78
N CYS A 473 -4.22 -21.65 -12.13
CA CYS A 473 -3.51 -20.83 -11.15
C CYS A 473 -4.23 -19.51 -10.90
N GLN A 474 -4.78 -19.34 -9.69
CA GLN A 474 -5.24 -18.03 -9.22
C GLN A 474 -4.04 -17.09 -9.11
N THR A 475 -3.83 -16.27 -10.15
CA THR A 475 -2.81 -15.22 -10.13
C THR A 475 -3.47 -13.93 -9.66
N GLY A 476 -3.04 -13.40 -8.52
CA GLY A 476 -3.59 -12.19 -7.93
C GLY A 476 -2.95 -11.88 -6.58
N TYR A 477 -3.34 -10.77 -5.98
CA TYR A 477 -2.95 -10.49 -4.60
C TYR A 477 -3.82 -11.26 -3.62
N THR A 478 -3.20 -11.75 -2.56
CA THR A 478 -3.83 -12.55 -1.52
C THR A 478 -3.76 -11.83 -0.18
N ALA A 479 -4.77 -12.04 0.66
CA ALA A 479 -4.77 -11.57 2.04
C ALA A 479 -4.17 -12.66 2.95
N LEU A 480 -2.85 -12.68 3.13
CA LEU A 480 -2.06 -13.74 3.77
C LEU A 480 -2.34 -15.15 3.25
N GLY A 481 -2.63 -15.30 1.95
CA GLY A 481 -3.04 -16.59 1.38
C GLY A 481 -4.40 -17.12 1.83
N ILE A 482 -5.20 -16.34 2.58
CA ILE A 482 -6.55 -16.73 3.01
C ILE A 482 -7.51 -16.71 1.83
N PHE A 483 -7.50 -15.62 1.06
CA PHE A 483 -8.28 -15.46 -0.17
C PHE A 483 -7.56 -14.55 -1.16
N THR A 484 -7.81 -14.77 -2.45
CA THR A 484 -7.31 -13.95 -3.57
C THR A 484 -8.30 -12.82 -3.83
N ILE A 485 -7.83 -11.59 -4.03
CA ILE A 485 -8.69 -10.45 -4.37
C ILE A 485 -9.11 -10.56 -5.84
N ASP A 486 -10.32 -11.03 -6.06
CA ASP A 486 -11.02 -11.06 -7.34
C ASP A 486 -12.32 -10.23 -7.29
N MET A 487 -13.04 -10.12 -8.41
CA MET A 487 -14.31 -9.39 -8.47
C MET A 487 -15.38 -9.99 -7.53
N THR A 488 -15.36 -11.30 -7.33
CA THR A 488 -16.28 -11.98 -6.40
C THR A 488 -16.02 -11.55 -4.96
N THR A 489 -14.75 -11.46 -4.56
CA THR A 489 -14.34 -10.96 -3.24
C THR A 489 -14.77 -9.52 -3.01
N ILE A 490 -14.68 -8.65 -4.02
CA ILE A 490 -15.18 -7.27 -3.94
C ILE A 490 -16.68 -7.26 -3.65
N LEU A 491 -17.46 -8.06 -4.38
CA LEU A 491 -18.90 -8.16 -4.19
C LEU A 491 -19.24 -8.73 -2.81
N SER A 492 -18.51 -9.75 -2.34
CA SER A 492 -18.69 -10.33 -1.01
C SER A 492 -18.38 -9.34 0.11
N LEU A 493 -17.30 -8.55 0.00
CA LEU A 493 -16.94 -7.51 0.97
C LEU A 493 -17.96 -6.36 0.98
N ALA A 494 -18.47 -5.97 -0.19
CA ALA A 494 -19.56 -4.99 -0.28
C ALA A 494 -20.84 -5.51 0.38
N GLY A 495 -21.22 -6.77 0.13
CA GLY A 495 -22.36 -7.41 0.79
C GLY A 495 -22.19 -7.46 2.31
N PHE A 496 -21.01 -7.90 2.78
CA PHE A 496 -20.65 -7.90 4.19
C PHE A 496 -20.80 -6.52 4.81
N TYR A 497 -20.25 -5.48 4.17
CA TYR A 497 -20.37 -4.09 4.64
C TYR A 497 -21.83 -3.68 4.84
N PHE A 498 -22.67 -3.83 3.81
CA PHE A 498 -24.06 -3.41 3.87
C PHE A 498 -24.86 -4.19 4.92
N THR A 499 -24.65 -5.51 5.02
CA THR A 499 -25.31 -6.33 6.04
C THR A 499 -24.95 -5.86 7.45
N TYR A 500 -23.67 -5.68 7.76
CA TYR A 500 -23.25 -5.22 9.09
C TYR A 500 -23.69 -3.79 9.38
N GLN A 501 -23.67 -2.90 8.38
CA GLN A 501 -24.14 -1.54 8.55
C GLN A 501 -25.65 -1.47 8.87
N ILE A 502 -26.46 -2.28 8.19
CA ILE A 502 -27.91 -2.39 8.48
C ILE A 502 -28.12 -2.95 9.89
N LEU A 503 -27.39 -4.00 10.28
CA LEU A 503 -27.48 -4.58 11.62
C LEU A 503 -27.09 -3.57 12.71
N LEU A 504 -26.04 -2.78 12.50
CA LEU A 504 -25.65 -1.72 13.43
C LEU A 504 -26.74 -0.66 13.59
N PHE A 505 -27.42 -0.27 12.50
CA PHE A 505 -28.55 0.65 12.58
C PHE A 505 -29.77 0.05 13.28
N GLN A 506 -30.06 -1.23 13.05
CA GLN A 506 -31.14 -1.93 13.76
C GLN A 506 -30.87 -2.02 15.26
N MET A 507 -29.67 -2.48 15.65
CA MET A 507 -29.28 -2.56 17.06
C MET A 507 -29.26 -1.19 17.76
N ARG A 508 -28.94 -0.10 17.03
CA ARG A 508 -29.00 1.26 17.58
C ARG A 508 -30.43 1.75 17.78
N ASN A 509 -31.35 1.41 16.87
CA ASN A 509 -32.76 1.79 16.98
C ASN A 509 -33.48 1.01 18.09
N ASP A 510 -33.00 -0.18 18.42
CA ASP A 510 -33.46 -0.93 19.59
C ASP A 510 -32.88 -0.31 20.88
N SER A 511 -33.58 0.70 21.41
CA SER A 511 -33.25 1.50 22.62
C SER A 511 -32.86 0.69 23.87
N SER A 512 -33.10 -0.63 23.85
CA SER A 512 -32.73 -1.56 24.91
C SER A 512 -31.23 -1.70 25.12
N LEU A 513 -30.39 -1.45 24.10
CA LEU A 513 -28.94 -1.68 24.20
C LEU A 513 -28.25 -0.64 25.09
N ASP A 514 -28.57 0.65 24.93
CA ASP A 514 -28.02 1.72 25.79
C ASP A 514 -28.43 1.51 27.26
N THR A 515 -29.67 1.08 27.48
CA THR A 515 -30.18 0.75 28.82
C THR A 515 -29.43 -0.44 29.41
N ARG A 516 -29.11 -1.45 28.59
CA ARG A 516 -28.32 -2.62 29.02
C ARG A 516 -26.86 -2.27 29.26
N LEU A 517 -26.21 -1.47 28.42
CA LEU A 517 -24.83 -1.03 28.64
C LEU A 517 -24.70 -0.15 29.89
N ALA A 518 -25.65 0.75 30.13
CA ALA A 518 -25.70 1.53 31.38
C ALA A 518 -25.88 0.65 32.62
N ASN A 519 -26.54 -0.51 32.46
CA ASN A 519 -26.73 -1.50 33.52
C ASN A 519 -25.62 -2.56 33.60
N ILE A 520 -24.73 -2.67 32.61
CA ILE A 520 -23.43 -3.36 32.73
C ILE A 520 -22.48 -2.41 33.48
N ALA A 521 -22.89 -2.01 34.67
CA ALA A 521 -21.91 -1.64 35.69
C ALA A 521 -21.14 -2.93 35.98
N LEU A 522 -19.85 -2.95 35.68
CA LEU A 522 -18.95 -3.97 36.21
C LEU A 522 -19.30 -4.15 37.70
N PRO A 523 -19.54 -5.39 38.17
CA PRO A 523 -19.92 -5.64 39.55
C PRO A 523 -19.04 -4.79 40.46
N PRO A 524 -19.62 -4.03 41.42
CA PRO A 524 -18.86 -3.10 42.24
C PRO A 524 -17.67 -3.79 42.90
N ASP A 525 -17.75 -5.09 43.12
CA ASP A 525 -16.69 -5.96 43.64
C ASP A 525 -15.48 -6.09 42.71
N ILE A 526 -15.68 -6.17 41.38
CA ILE A 526 -14.58 -6.20 40.40
C ILE A 526 -13.93 -4.83 40.31
N LEU A 527 -14.73 -3.76 40.26
CA LEU A 527 -14.21 -2.40 40.21
C LEU A 527 -13.46 -2.03 41.51
N ALA A 528 -13.99 -2.47 42.67
CA ALA A 528 -13.34 -2.31 43.97
C ALA A 528 -12.07 -3.17 44.07
N GLY A 529 -12.09 -4.40 43.56
CA GLY A 529 -10.91 -5.27 43.49
C GLY A 529 -9.81 -4.68 42.61
N LEU A 530 -10.17 -4.13 41.43
CA LEU A 530 -9.21 -3.48 40.53
C LEU A 530 -8.66 -2.18 41.13
N ARG A 531 -9.49 -1.36 41.79
CA ARG A 531 -9.05 -0.17 42.52
C ARG A 531 -8.13 -0.52 43.69
N ALA A 532 -8.49 -1.53 44.49
CA ALA A 532 -7.68 -1.98 45.60
C ALA A 532 -6.32 -2.50 45.11
N PHE A 533 -6.31 -3.29 44.04
CA PHE A 533 -5.08 -3.75 43.40
C PHE A 533 -4.21 -2.57 42.95
N LEU A 534 -4.74 -1.63 42.17
CA LEU A 534 -4.00 -0.47 41.67
C LEU A 534 -3.47 0.43 42.78
N ASN A 535 -4.27 0.72 43.80
CA ASN A 535 -3.82 1.49 44.97
C ASN A 535 -2.69 0.78 45.71
N THR A 536 -2.76 -0.54 45.83
CA THR A 536 -1.70 -1.35 46.45
C THR A 536 -0.41 -1.29 45.62
N THR A 537 -0.50 -1.40 44.30
CA THR A 537 0.65 -1.32 43.40
C THR A 537 1.31 0.06 43.42
N MET A 538 0.53 1.14 43.41
CA MET A 538 1.06 2.50 43.52
C MET A 538 1.68 2.78 44.89
N GLN A 539 1.08 2.28 45.98
CA GLN A 539 1.66 2.39 47.31
C GLN A 539 2.97 1.60 47.44
N GLN A 540 3.04 0.40 46.86
CA GLN A 540 4.27 -0.40 46.83
C GLN A 540 5.37 0.30 46.02
N GLN A 541 5.02 0.93 44.89
CA GLN A 541 5.97 1.66 44.07
C GLN A 541 6.50 2.91 44.79
N ASN A 542 5.62 3.68 45.45
CA ASN A 542 6.03 4.83 46.26
C ASN A 542 6.85 4.42 47.48
N ALA A 543 6.52 3.30 48.12
CA ALA A 543 7.31 2.74 49.22
C ALA A 543 8.69 2.25 48.75
N ALA A 544 8.78 1.66 47.55
CA ALA A 544 10.06 1.28 46.95
C ALA A 544 10.93 2.50 46.65
N TYR A 545 10.36 3.58 46.10
CA TYR A 545 11.07 4.85 45.89
C TYR A 545 11.50 5.53 47.19
N ALA A 546 10.69 5.44 48.25
CA ALA A 546 11.06 5.96 49.57
C ALA A 546 12.15 5.11 50.26
N ALA A 547 12.14 3.79 50.04
CA ALA A 547 13.14 2.87 50.58
C ALA A 547 14.49 2.96 49.87
N ASP A 548 14.49 3.32 48.58
CA ASP A 548 15.71 3.57 47.78
C ASP A 548 16.29 4.98 48.01
N GLY A 549 15.89 5.61 49.12
CA GLY A 549 16.36 6.90 49.63
C GLY A 549 17.84 6.91 50.03
N THR A 550 18.72 6.69 49.06
CA THR A 550 20.09 7.22 49.04
C THR A 550 20.02 8.71 48.68
N LEU A 551 19.47 9.50 49.61
CA LEU A 551 19.64 10.95 49.64
C LEU A 551 21.06 11.23 50.16
N LEU A 552 21.94 11.66 49.25
CA LEU A 552 23.13 12.43 49.60
C LEU A 552 22.67 13.70 50.34
N PRO A 553 23.28 14.05 51.49
CA PRO A 553 22.89 15.22 52.24
C PRO A 553 23.28 16.49 51.48
N ALA A 554 22.29 17.31 51.16
CA ALA A 554 22.44 18.67 50.68
C ALA A 554 22.15 19.64 51.84
N ASP A 555 23.06 19.67 52.81
CA ASP A 555 23.16 20.74 53.79
C ASP A 555 24.57 21.35 53.66
N ASP A 556 24.64 22.69 53.74
CA ASP A 556 25.82 23.57 53.60
C ASP A 556 26.08 24.18 52.22
N MET A 557 25.28 25.17 51.83
CA MET A 557 25.74 26.41 51.17
C MET A 557 24.55 27.35 50.94
N PHE A 558 24.25 28.24 51.90
CA PHE A 558 23.82 29.63 51.72
C PHE A 558 23.21 30.19 53.02
N ASN A 559 24.08 30.57 53.96
CA ASN A 559 23.75 31.58 54.97
C ASN A 559 24.69 32.77 54.72
N GLY A 560 24.16 33.80 54.06
CA GLY A 560 24.78 35.12 53.94
C GLY A 560 24.22 36.06 55.02
N PRO A 561 25.03 37.01 55.53
CA PRO A 561 24.74 37.69 56.79
C PRO A 561 23.76 38.87 56.64
N ASN A 562 23.00 39.08 57.71
CA ASN A 562 22.33 40.33 58.07
C ASN A 562 23.31 41.51 58.00
N ASP A 563 22.92 42.59 57.33
CA ASP A 563 23.36 43.93 57.71
C ASP A 563 22.21 44.93 57.60
N THR A 564 21.98 45.59 58.73
CA THR A 564 21.12 46.73 59.02
C THR A 564 21.57 48.02 58.32
N SER A 565 20.65 48.86 57.84
CA SER A 565 20.71 50.33 58.07
C SER A 565 19.51 51.12 57.48
N SER A 566 18.83 51.84 58.39
CA SER A 566 18.27 53.21 58.30
C SER A 566 17.50 53.70 57.06
N GLN A 567 16.21 53.99 57.31
CA GLN A 567 15.45 55.26 57.13
C GLN A 567 16.15 56.50 56.51
N PRO A 568 15.40 57.48 55.95
CA PRO A 568 14.09 58.01 56.41
C PRO A 568 12.90 57.79 55.48
#